data_AF-A0AAN9MTI1-F1
#
_entry.id   AF-A0AAN9MTI1-F1
#
_cell.length_a   1.000
_cell.length_b   1.000
_cell.length_c   1.000
_cell.angle_alpha   90.00
_cell.angle_beta   90.00
_cell.angle_gamma   90.00
#
_symmetry.space_group_name_H-M   'P 1'
#
loop_
_entity.id
_entity.type
_entity.pdbx_description
1 polymer ?
#
loop_
_entity_poly.entity_id
_entity_poly.type
_entity_poly.pdbx_seq_one_letter_code
_entity_poly.pdbx_strand_id
1 'polypeptide(L)'
;MLSSFQFQFQRLPIPTFLLSFPFSSLSQTKHFISRPSLPLPRPKLLGFPFSYGSCDLRKMDVRQRPHPSSGEHLKTQKLNRQKLGNTESLHAFFPLYLTNALFFGIFFSVAYFLLHRWREKIRTSTPLHVVTASETAAIVSLVTSVVYLLGFFGIGSRTSLDELSDDEIIVKEDSRGPGPCPAALVDSSAQTVTRELIIPSTQPPKIIEADAVAPVPIFLSVEDEETVQAVVSGSIPSYSLESRLGECRRAAAIRREVVQRITGRSLEGLPVEGFDYESILGQCCEMPIGYVQIPVGVAGPLLLDGSEYTVPMATTEGCLVASTNRGCKAIYVSGGASSVLLRDGMTRAPVVRFPSAKRAAQLKLYLEDPLNFDSLTVVFNKSSRFARLQSVQCAIAGKNLYIRFRCSTGDAMGMNMVSKGVQNVLDFLQDDFSDMDVIGISGNFCSDKKAAAVNWIEGRGKSVVCEAIIKEDVVKKVLKTSVEALVELNMLKNLTGSAVAGALGGFNAHASNIVSAIYIATGQDPAQNVESSHCITMMEAVNDGKDLHISVTMPSVEVGTVGGGTQLASQSACLNLLGVKGASKESPGSNSRLLATIVAGSVLAGELSLMSAIAAGQLVKSHMKYNRSSRDISKVVS
;
A
#
# COMPACT_ATOMS: atom_id res chain seq x y z
N MET A 1 -26.88 -6.73 -39.03
CA MET A 1 -26.14 -7.76 -39.79
C MET A 1 -25.73 -8.84 -38.79
N LEU A 2 -25.96 -10.13 -39.07
CA LEU A 2 -25.79 -11.23 -38.10
C LEU A 2 -24.81 -12.28 -38.61
N SER A 3 -23.74 -12.51 -37.85
CA SER A 3 -22.86 -13.70 -37.93
C SER A 3 -22.06 -13.75 -36.63
N SER A 4 -22.26 -14.72 -35.73
CA SER A 4 -21.95 -16.16 -35.86
C SER A 4 -20.45 -16.45 -35.75
N PHE A 5 -19.93 -16.46 -34.52
CA PHE A 5 -18.60 -16.99 -34.19
C PHE A 5 -18.73 -18.34 -33.47
N GLN A 6 -18.22 -19.41 -34.08
CA GLN A 6 -18.07 -20.71 -33.43
C GLN A 6 -16.76 -20.76 -32.64
N PHE A 7 -16.81 -21.16 -31.37
CA PHE A 7 -15.61 -21.51 -30.60
C PHE A 7 -15.23 -22.98 -30.81
N GLN A 8 -14.13 -23.24 -31.51
CA GLN A 8 -13.46 -24.55 -31.46
C GLN A 8 -12.52 -24.61 -30.25
N PHE A 9 -12.77 -25.54 -29.33
CA PHE A 9 -11.82 -25.91 -28.28
C PHE A 9 -10.92 -27.07 -28.75
N GLN A 10 -9.65 -26.78 -29.07
CA GLN A 10 -8.62 -27.82 -29.17
C GLN A 10 -8.07 -28.20 -27.79
N ARG A 11 -7.68 -29.46 -27.64
CA ARG A 11 -7.16 -30.03 -26.38
C ARG A 11 -5.65 -29.86 -26.28
N LEU A 12 -5.14 -29.62 -25.08
CA LEU A 12 -3.75 -29.86 -24.71
C LEU A 12 -3.70 -30.72 -23.42
N PRO A 13 -2.70 -31.62 -23.27
CA PRO A 13 -2.56 -32.48 -22.11
C PRO A 13 -1.83 -31.78 -20.95
N ILE A 14 -2.07 -32.24 -19.73
CA ILE A 14 -1.30 -31.87 -18.52
C ILE A 14 -0.73 -33.17 -17.93
N PRO A 15 0.59 -33.27 -17.68
CA PRO A 15 1.18 -34.44 -17.04
C PRO A 15 0.91 -34.43 -15.53
N THR A 16 0.53 -35.59 -14.98
CA THR A 16 0.33 -35.77 -13.54
C THR A 16 1.66 -36.07 -12.86
N PHE A 17 2.01 -35.31 -11.81
CA PHE A 17 3.01 -35.72 -10.83
C PHE A 17 2.39 -35.74 -9.45
N LEU A 18 2.56 -36.84 -8.73
CA LEU A 18 2.10 -37.05 -7.37
C LEU A 18 3.28 -37.44 -6.47
N LEU A 19 3.09 -37.22 -5.17
CA LEU A 19 4.07 -37.38 -4.11
C LEU A 19 4.69 -38.80 -4.07
N SER A 20 5.97 -38.88 -3.72
CA SER A 20 6.63 -40.11 -3.28
C SER A 20 7.80 -39.76 -2.34
N PHE A 21 7.69 -40.13 -1.06
CA PHE A 21 8.80 -40.04 -0.11
C PHE A 21 9.74 -41.26 -0.26
N PRO A 22 11.05 -41.12 -0.02
CA PRO A 22 12.00 -42.21 -0.20
C PRO A 22 12.03 -43.16 1.01
N PHE A 23 12.28 -44.45 0.73
CA PHE A 23 12.80 -45.42 1.70
C PHE A 23 14.12 -46.00 1.19
N SER A 24 14.98 -46.45 2.11
CA SER A 24 16.36 -46.84 1.85
C SER A 24 16.54 -48.35 1.64
N SER A 25 17.53 -48.72 0.80
CA SER A 25 18.32 -49.96 0.97
C SER A 25 19.61 -49.92 0.14
N LEU A 26 20.60 -50.71 0.53
CA LEU A 26 21.85 -50.96 -0.19
C LEU A 26 21.71 -52.21 -1.06
N SER A 27 22.44 -52.29 -2.19
CA SER A 27 23.33 -53.44 -2.45
C SER A 27 24.32 -53.19 -3.61
N GLN A 28 25.23 -54.15 -3.79
CA GLN A 28 26.30 -54.24 -4.79
C GLN A 28 25.73 -54.83 -6.11
N THR A 29 26.40 -54.94 -7.29
CA THR A 29 27.77 -55.46 -7.51
C THR A 29 28.34 -55.11 -8.91
N LYS A 30 29.67 -55.29 -9.05
CA LYS A 30 30.63 -55.05 -10.15
C LYS A 30 30.30 -55.62 -11.56
N HIS A 31 30.96 -55.03 -12.57
CA HIS A 31 31.73 -55.60 -13.72
C HIS A 31 31.43 -54.87 -15.06
N PHE A 32 32.34 -54.69 -16.04
CA PHE A 32 33.83 -54.61 -16.16
C PHE A 32 34.15 -54.05 -17.58
N ILE A 33 35.42 -53.78 -17.95
CA ILE A 33 35.89 -53.28 -19.29
C ILE A 33 35.53 -51.78 -19.54
N SER A 34 36.34 -50.90 -20.18
CA SER A 34 37.81 -50.82 -20.43
C SER A 34 38.23 -49.35 -20.75
N ARG A 35 39.33 -49.11 -21.50
CA ARG A 35 39.87 -47.80 -21.98
C ARG A 35 40.68 -47.98 -23.29
N PRO A 36 40.91 -46.91 -24.08
CA PRO A 36 42.16 -46.11 -24.06
C PRO A 36 41.88 -44.60 -23.82
N SER A 37 42.65 -43.73 -23.13
CA SER A 37 44.06 -43.26 -23.24
C SER A 37 44.41 -42.58 -24.57
N LEU A 38 45.03 -41.39 -24.71
CA LEU A 38 45.64 -40.31 -23.85
C LEU A 38 45.83 -39.05 -24.79
N PRO A 39 46.50 -37.90 -24.48
CA PRO A 39 47.16 -37.41 -23.25
C PRO A 39 46.73 -36.00 -22.75
N LEU A 40 47.46 -35.46 -21.76
CA LEU A 40 47.39 -34.09 -21.21
C LEU A 40 48.74 -33.36 -21.40
N PRO A 41 48.80 -32.04 -21.15
CA PRO A 41 49.93 -31.43 -20.45
C PRO A 41 49.56 -30.71 -19.13
N ARG A 42 50.56 -30.44 -18.27
CA ARG A 42 50.48 -29.68 -17.00
C ARG A 42 51.49 -28.51 -17.00
N PRO A 43 51.30 -27.50 -16.13
CA PRO A 43 52.29 -27.19 -15.07
C PRO A 43 51.62 -27.22 -13.68
N LYS A 44 52.16 -27.86 -12.62
CA LYS A 44 53.36 -27.61 -11.77
C LYS A 44 53.06 -26.72 -10.53
N LEU A 45 53.56 -27.16 -9.36
CA LEU A 45 53.38 -26.57 -8.03
C LEU A 45 54.65 -25.86 -7.53
N LEU A 46 54.52 -25.04 -6.48
CA LEU A 46 55.48 -24.98 -5.37
C LEU A 46 54.77 -25.28 -4.02
N GLY A 47 55.48 -25.90 -3.07
CA GLY A 47 55.14 -25.94 -1.63
C GLY A 47 55.94 -24.86 -0.87
N PHE A 48 56.03 -24.79 0.47
CA PHE A 48 55.74 -25.64 1.66
C PHE A 48 55.72 -24.68 2.91
N PRO A 49 55.64 -25.09 4.22
CA PRO A 49 55.39 -26.39 4.86
C PRO A 49 54.31 -26.41 5.99
N PHE A 50 54.15 -27.60 6.59
CA PHE A 50 53.71 -28.02 7.95
C PHE A 50 53.71 -26.98 9.12
N SER A 51 53.00 -27.18 10.25
CA SER A 51 52.75 -28.47 10.95
C SER A 51 51.48 -28.60 11.82
N TYR A 52 51.16 -29.87 12.06
CA TYR A 52 50.09 -30.53 12.83
C TYR A 52 49.93 -30.18 14.33
N GLY A 53 48.71 -30.45 14.82
CA GLY A 53 48.39 -30.91 16.19
C GLY A 53 47.13 -31.80 16.14
N SER A 54 47.01 -32.83 16.99
CA SER A 54 45.91 -33.82 16.91
C SER A 54 45.65 -34.57 18.23
N CYS A 55 44.53 -35.32 18.28
CA CYS A 55 44.05 -36.19 19.37
C CYS A 55 43.44 -35.44 20.59
N ASP A 56 42.49 -36.01 21.36
CA ASP A 56 41.88 -37.35 21.28
C ASP A 56 40.41 -37.39 21.75
N LEU A 57 39.71 -38.52 21.54
CA LEU A 57 38.36 -38.79 22.06
C LEU A 57 38.34 -39.28 23.51
N ARG A 58 37.23 -39.00 24.22
CA ARG A 58 36.69 -39.92 25.24
C ARG A 58 35.17 -39.75 25.45
N LYS A 59 34.52 -40.79 25.99
CA LYS A 59 33.07 -40.90 26.23
C LYS A 59 32.71 -40.74 27.72
N MET A 60 31.42 -40.54 27.99
CA MET A 60 30.73 -40.69 29.30
C MET A 60 31.10 -39.61 30.36
N ASP A 61 30.26 -39.30 31.36
CA ASP A 61 28.98 -39.92 31.77
C ASP A 61 27.98 -38.90 32.37
N VAL A 62 26.75 -39.35 32.65
CA VAL A 62 25.68 -38.57 33.31
C VAL A 62 25.96 -38.38 34.81
N ARG A 63 25.79 -37.15 35.34
CA ARG A 63 25.71 -36.89 36.79
C ARG A 63 24.64 -35.86 37.16
N GLN A 64 24.03 -36.09 38.33
CA GLN A 64 22.94 -35.30 38.95
C GLN A 64 23.47 -34.36 40.07
N ARG A 65 22.51 -33.66 40.72
CA ARG A 65 22.54 -33.00 42.06
C ARG A 65 22.87 -31.49 42.06
N PRO A 66 22.49 -30.72 43.11
CA PRO A 66 21.79 -31.12 44.35
C PRO A 66 20.47 -30.37 44.66
N HIS A 67 19.75 -30.87 45.67
CA HIS A 67 18.71 -30.15 46.42
C HIS A 67 19.32 -29.48 47.67
N PRO A 68 18.84 -28.28 48.07
CA PRO A 68 18.81 -27.83 49.46
C PRO A 68 17.38 -27.94 50.06
N SER A 69 17.24 -27.66 51.36
CA SER A 69 16.04 -27.89 52.19
C SER A 69 15.64 -26.68 53.06
N SER A 70 14.37 -26.60 53.49
CA SER A 70 13.83 -25.96 54.72
C SER A 70 14.42 -24.60 55.19
N GLY A 71 13.70 -23.49 55.40
CA GLY A 71 12.26 -23.15 55.47
C GLY A 71 12.12 -21.77 56.17
N GLU A 72 10.95 -21.20 56.50
CA GLU A 72 9.56 -21.65 56.33
C GLU A 72 8.82 -20.74 55.30
N HIS A 73 8.05 -19.67 55.56
CA HIS A 73 7.39 -19.16 56.78
C HIS A 73 6.07 -18.41 56.46
N LEU A 74 5.17 -18.35 57.46
CA LEU A 74 3.94 -17.53 57.64
C LEU A 74 3.76 -16.27 56.72
N LYS A 75 2.58 -15.93 56.19
CA LYS A 75 1.17 -16.35 56.45
C LYS A 75 0.31 -16.27 55.18
N THR A 76 -0.79 -17.03 55.12
CA THR A 76 -2.01 -16.61 54.41
C THR A 76 -3.25 -17.21 55.11
N GLN A 77 -4.31 -16.43 55.32
CA GLN A 77 -5.58 -16.92 55.88
C GLN A 77 -6.74 -16.71 54.92
N LYS A 78 -7.50 -17.80 54.71
CA LYS A 78 -8.94 -17.90 54.38
C LYS A 78 -9.60 -16.75 53.59
N LEU A 79 -10.22 -17.14 52.48
CA LEU A 79 -11.64 -16.84 52.29
C LEU A 79 -12.40 -18.12 51.86
N ASN A 80 -13.62 -18.28 52.34
CA ASN A 80 -14.47 -19.45 52.03
C ASN A 80 -15.21 -19.25 50.70
N ARG A 81 -15.51 -20.37 50.01
CA ARG A 81 -16.73 -20.51 49.21
C ARG A 81 -17.36 -21.88 49.48
N GLN A 82 -18.66 -21.91 49.80
CA GLN A 82 -19.46 -23.13 49.91
C GLN A 82 -20.65 -23.09 48.94
N LYS A 83 -20.83 -24.22 48.26
CA LYS A 83 -22.06 -24.79 47.68
C LYS A 83 -23.23 -23.85 47.29
N LEU A 84 -23.47 -23.77 45.98
CA LEU A 84 -24.77 -24.02 45.32
C LEU A 84 -24.47 -24.29 43.83
N GLY A 85 -25.13 -25.18 43.07
CA GLY A 85 -26.09 -26.26 43.36
C GLY A 85 -26.19 -27.16 42.10
N ASN A 86 -26.70 -28.39 42.20
CA ASN A 86 -26.76 -29.32 41.05
C ASN A 86 -27.93 -29.01 40.09
N THR A 87 -27.64 -29.01 38.78
CA THR A 87 -28.60 -29.40 37.73
C THR A 87 -27.85 -30.18 36.64
N GLU A 88 -28.13 -31.47 36.48
CA GLU A 88 -27.68 -32.25 35.32
C GLU A 88 -28.72 -32.17 34.19
N SER A 89 -28.30 -31.86 32.97
CA SER A 89 -29.16 -31.96 31.78
C SER A 89 -28.40 -32.37 30.52
N LEU A 90 -28.24 -33.69 30.37
CA LEU A 90 -28.35 -34.42 29.10
C LEU A 90 -27.65 -33.84 27.83
N HIS A 91 -26.33 -33.68 27.87
CA HIS A 91 -25.51 -33.74 26.64
C HIS A 91 -24.43 -34.81 26.77
N ALA A 92 -24.58 -35.89 26.00
CA ALA A 92 -23.58 -36.96 25.93
C ALA A 92 -22.31 -36.44 25.24
N PHE A 93 -21.17 -36.48 25.95
CA PHE A 93 -19.88 -36.05 25.44
C PHE A 93 -19.36 -37.02 24.36
N PHE A 94 -19.71 -36.76 23.10
CA PHE A 94 -18.81 -37.13 22.00
C PHE A 94 -17.49 -36.36 22.17
N PRO A 95 -16.32 -37.01 22.11
CA PRO A 95 -15.04 -36.33 22.26
C PRO A 95 -14.90 -35.23 21.19
N LEU A 96 -14.54 -34.01 21.60
CA LEU A 96 -14.52 -32.85 20.71
C LEU A 96 -13.63 -33.06 19.46
N TYR A 97 -12.54 -33.82 19.60
CA TYR A 97 -11.67 -34.19 18.47
C TYR A 97 -12.39 -35.05 17.42
N LEU A 98 -13.31 -35.92 17.85
CA LEU A 98 -14.04 -36.85 16.99
C LEU A 98 -15.17 -36.12 16.25
N THR A 99 -15.87 -35.21 16.94
CA THR A 99 -16.85 -34.31 16.32
C THR A 99 -16.19 -33.41 15.27
N ASN A 100 -15.03 -32.82 15.60
CA ASN A 100 -14.24 -32.03 14.64
C ASN A 100 -13.78 -32.87 13.45
N ALA A 101 -13.21 -34.05 13.67
CA ALA A 101 -12.78 -34.95 12.59
C ALA A 101 -13.94 -35.34 11.66
N LEU A 102 -15.13 -35.56 12.22
CA LEU A 102 -16.34 -35.84 11.45
C LEU A 102 -16.77 -34.63 10.60
N PHE A 103 -16.85 -33.42 11.16
CA PHE A 103 -17.22 -32.22 10.39
C PHE A 103 -16.18 -31.82 9.33
N PHE A 104 -14.88 -31.97 9.59
CA PHE A 104 -13.84 -31.81 8.57
C PHE A 104 -13.95 -32.87 7.47
N GLY A 105 -14.16 -34.14 7.83
CA GLY A 105 -14.34 -35.23 6.88
C GLY A 105 -15.56 -35.02 5.97
N ILE A 106 -16.68 -34.57 6.54
CA ILE A 106 -17.89 -34.18 5.79
C ILE A 106 -17.57 -33.00 4.87
N PHE A 107 -17.01 -31.90 5.39
CA PHE A 107 -16.69 -30.69 4.60
C PHE A 107 -15.88 -31.03 3.35
N PHE A 108 -14.75 -31.73 3.49
CA PHE A 108 -13.89 -32.04 2.35
C PHE A 108 -14.52 -33.07 1.40
N SER A 109 -15.21 -34.10 1.90
CA SER A 109 -15.85 -35.11 1.04
C SER A 109 -16.99 -34.52 0.21
N VAL A 110 -17.79 -33.63 0.82
CA VAL A 110 -18.93 -32.95 0.20
C VAL A 110 -18.46 -31.88 -0.79
N ALA A 111 -17.43 -31.10 -0.45
CA ALA A 111 -16.81 -30.15 -1.36
C ALA A 111 -16.22 -30.86 -2.60
N TYR A 112 -15.52 -31.98 -2.40
CA TYR A 112 -14.99 -32.80 -3.49
C TYR A 112 -16.10 -33.34 -4.41
N PHE A 113 -17.19 -33.87 -3.83
CA PHE A 113 -18.35 -34.34 -4.60
C PHE A 113 -18.97 -33.23 -5.46
N LEU A 114 -19.20 -32.04 -4.87
CA LEU A 114 -19.78 -30.90 -5.59
C LEU A 114 -18.86 -30.42 -6.72
N LEU A 115 -17.55 -30.30 -6.48
CA LEU A 115 -16.57 -29.96 -7.52
C LEU A 115 -16.55 -30.99 -8.66
N HIS A 116 -16.69 -32.28 -8.36
CA HIS A 116 -16.77 -33.32 -9.38
C HIS A 116 -18.07 -33.25 -10.20
N ARG A 117 -19.22 -33.04 -9.55
CA ARG A 117 -20.52 -32.89 -10.21
C ARG A 117 -20.60 -31.63 -11.07
N TRP A 118 -20.08 -30.50 -10.60
CA TRP A 118 -20.01 -29.27 -11.37
C TRP A 118 -19.06 -29.40 -12.57
N ARG A 119 -17.92 -30.08 -12.41
CA ARG A 119 -17.01 -30.41 -13.52
C ARG A 119 -17.66 -31.29 -14.58
N GLU A 120 -18.50 -32.25 -14.18
CA GLU A 120 -19.32 -33.03 -15.12
C GLU A 120 -20.32 -32.15 -15.85
N LYS A 121 -21.10 -31.32 -15.15
CA LYS A 121 -22.08 -30.40 -15.77
C LYS A 121 -21.45 -29.45 -16.78
N ILE A 122 -20.28 -28.90 -16.47
CA ILE A 122 -19.51 -28.06 -17.41
C ILE A 122 -19.12 -28.87 -18.66
N ARG A 123 -18.74 -30.15 -18.50
CA ARG A 123 -18.39 -31.06 -19.60
C ARG A 123 -19.59 -31.53 -20.41
N THR A 124 -20.79 -31.60 -19.83
CA THR A 124 -22.05 -31.96 -20.50
C THR A 124 -22.91 -30.76 -20.89
N SER A 125 -22.36 -29.54 -20.80
CA SER A 125 -23.05 -28.25 -21.05
C SER A 125 -24.39 -28.10 -20.31
N THR A 126 -24.52 -28.75 -19.15
CA THR A 126 -25.72 -28.72 -18.30
C THR A 126 -25.69 -27.47 -17.41
N PRO A 127 -26.74 -26.63 -17.34
CA PRO A 127 -26.69 -25.41 -16.56
C PRO A 127 -26.46 -25.66 -15.06
N LEU A 128 -25.49 -24.96 -14.47
CA LEU A 128 -25.09 -25.16 -13.06
C LEU A 128 -26.21 -24.87 -12.05
N HIS A 129 -27.20 -24.05 -12.41
CA HIS A 129 -28.37 -23.76 -11.58
C HIS A 129 -29.39 -24.91 -11.50
N VAL A 130 -29.29 -25.93 -12.37
CA VAL A 130 -30.16 -27.12 -12.30
C VAL A 130 -29.53 -28.08 -11.29
N VAL A 131 -29.98 -28.02 -10.03
CA VAL A 131 -29.42 -28.80 -8.91
C VAL A 131 -30.19 -30.10 -8.69
N THR A 132 -29.50 -31.24 -8.63
CA THR A 132 -30.11 -32.55 -8.30
C THR A 132 -30.29 -32.73 -6.80
N ALA A 133 -31.21 -33.60 -6.36
CA ALA A 133 -31.46 -33.83 -4.93
C ALA A 133 -30.20 -34.19 -4.12
N SER A 134 -29.28 -34.96 -4.70
CA SER A 134 -27.97 -35.27 -4.09
C SER A 134 -27.04 -34.07 -3.99
N GLU A 135 -27.08 -33.14 -4.95
CA GLU A 135 -26.32 -31.89 -4.87
C GLU A 135 -26.95 -30.90 -3.89
N THR A 136 -28.28 -30.86 -3.77
CA THR A 136 -28.97 -30.06 -2.74
C THR A 136 -28.60 -30.54 -1.34
N ALA A 137 -28.65 -31.86 -1.10
CA ALA A 137 -28.23 -32.46 0.18
C ALA A 137 -26.74 -32.20 0.49
N ALA A 138 -25.88 -32.23 -0.54
CA ALA A 138 -24.48 -31.86 -0.43
C ALA A 138 -24.30 -30.38 -0.10
N ILE A 139 -24.98 -29.46 -0.79
CA ILE A 139 -24.90 -28.01 -0.51
C ILE A 139 -25.34 -27.69 0.92
N VAL A 140 -26.45 -28.30 1.40
CA VAL A 140 -26.90 -28.14 2.78
C VAL A 140 -25.84 -28.67 3.76
N SER A 141 -25.31 -29.88 3.53
CA SER A 141 -24.28 -30.48 4.38
C SER A 141 -23.00 -29.63 4.43
N LEU A 142 -22.61 -29.03 3.30
CA LEU A 142 -21.47 -28.12 3.21
C LEU A 142 -21.72 -26.89 4.07
N VAL A 143 -22.87 -26.22 3.92
CA VAL A 143 -23.24 -25.04 4.72
C VAL A 143 -23.28 -25.37 6.21
N THR A 144 -23.89 -26.49 6.63
CA THR A 144 -23.90 -26.93 8.03
C THR A 144 -22.48 -27.17 8.56
N SER A 145 -21.60 -27.80 7.78
CA SER A 145 -20.20 -28.01 8.19
C SER A 145 -19.40 -26.70 8.28
N VAL A 146 -19.65 -25.73 7.39
CA VAL A 146 -19.02 -24.39 7.44
C VAL A 146 -19.50 -23.62 8.67
N VAL A 147 -20.80 -23.62 8.98
CA VAL A 147 -21.35 -22.96 10.19
C VAL A 147 -20.75 -23.58 11.46
N TYR A 148 -20.65 -24.91 11.53
CA TYR A 148 -19.99 -25.59 12.65
C TYR A 148 -18.51 -25.18 12.79
N LEU A 149 -17.75 -25.19 11.70
CA LEU A 149 -16.32 -24.85 11.71
C LEU A 149 -16.09 -23.36 12.05
N LEU A 150 -16.91 -22.43 11.55
CA LEU A 150 -16.83 -21.01 11.92
C LEU A 150 -17.19 -20.76 13.39
N GLY A 151 -18.11 -21.54 13.96
CA GLY A 151 -18.39 -21.56 15.39
C GLY A 151 -17.19 -22.08 16.21
N PHE A 152 -16.58 -23.18 15.77
CA PHE A 152 -15.40 -23.77 16.43
C PHE A 152 -14.16 -22.86 16.36
N PHE A 153 -13.93 -22.19 15.23
CA PHE A 153 -12.83 -21.22 15.06
C PHE A 153 -13.15 -19.79 15.56
N GLY A 154 -14.24 -19.60 16.29
CA GLY A 154 -14.44 -18.41 17.13
C GLY A 154 -14.97 -17.16 16.44
N ILE A 155 -15.64 -17.27 15.29
CA ILE A 155 -16.24 -16.12 14.58
C ILE A 155 -17.74 -15.93 14.97
N GLY A 156 -18.32 -16.86 15.73
CA GLY A 156 -19.69 -16.75 16.27
C GLY A 156 -19.75 -16.08 17.64
N SER A 157 -20.26 -14.85 17.72
CA SER A 157 -20.59 -14.17 18.99
C SER A 157 -21.65 -14.93 19.78
N ARG A 158 -21.55 -14.91 21.12
CA ARG A 158 -22.60 -15.44 22.01
C ARG A 158 -23.85 -14.58 21.96
N THR A 159 -24.98 -15.14 21.53
CA THR A 159 -26.32 -14.58 21.70
C THR A 159 -27.18 -15.52 22.55
N SER A 160 -27.13 -15.33 23.86
CA SER A 160 -28.06 -15.94 24.82
C SER A 160 -28.18 -15.01 26.03
N LEU A 161 -29.39 -14.49 26.24
CA LEU A 161 -29.78 -13.48 27.24
C LEU A 161 -29.15 -13.67 28.63
N ASP A 162 -28.68 -12.56 29.19
CA ASP A 162 -29.01 -12.14 30.56
C ASP A 162 -28.99 -10.60 30.59
N GLU A 163 -30.06 -9.96 31.09
CA GLU A 163 -30.24 -8.50 31.03
C GLU A 163 -29.71 -7.82 32.31
N LEU A 164 -28.45 -7.38 32.31
CA LEU A 164 -27.92 -6.42 33.30
C LEU A 164 -27.03 -5.38 32.59
N SER A 165 -27.12 -4.13 33.04
CA SER A 165 -26.68 -2.94 32.29
C SER A 165 -25.19 -2.61 32.38
N ASP A 166 -24.54 -2.44 31.23
CA ASP A 166 -23.16 -1.94 31.12
C ASP A 166 -22.97 -0.50 31.67
N ASP A 167 -24.03 0.31 31.71
CA ASP A 167 -24.00 1.71 32.16
C ASP A 167 -23.45 1.88 33.59
N GLU A 168 -23.71 0.91 34.48
CA GLU A 168 -23.27 0.98 35.89
C GLU A 168 -21.75 0.77 36.07
N ILE A 169 -21.07 0.23 35.05
CA ILE A 169 -19.62 0.03 35.02
C ILE A 169 -18.93 1.32 34.56
N ILE A 170 -19.47 1.96 33.51
CA ILE A 170 -18.90 3.18 32.91
C ILE A 170 -18.86 4.33 33.92
N VAL A 171 -19.95 4.55 34.66
CA VAL A 171 -20.08 5.64 35.67
C VAL A 171 -19.05 5.52 36.81
N LYS A 172 -18.57 4.31 37.13
CA LYS A 172 -17.60 4.10 38.22
C LYS A 172 -16.14 4.40 37.84
N GLU A 173 -15.77 4.38 36.56
CA GLU A 173 -14.40 4.74 36.14
C GLU A 173 -14.19 6.26 36.02
N ASP A 174 -15.21 7.00 35.55
CA ASP A 174 -15.18 8.45 35.28
C ASP A 174 -15.17 9.32 36.56
N SER A 175 -15.35 8.71 37.74
CA SER A 175 -15.36 9.36 39.06
C SER A 175 -13.97 9.78 39.59
N ARG A 176 -12.91 9.73 38.77
CA ARG A 176 -11.53 10.09 39.17
C ARG A 176 -11.09 11.38 38.49
N GLY A 177 -11.27 12.50 39.21
CA GLY A 177 -11.09 13.85 38.68
C GLY A 177 -9.67 14.19 38.17
N PRO A 178 -9.55 15.13 37.20
CA PRO A 178 -8.30 15.44 36.54
C PRO A 178 -7.32 16.24 37.42
N GLY A 179 -6.11 15.70 37.61
CA GLY A 179 -4.98 16.44 38.18
C GLY A 179 -4.37 17.43 37.16
N PRO A 180 -3.75 18.54 37.63
CA PRO A 180 -3.18 19.56 36.74
C PRO A 180 -1.93 19.06 36.00
N CYS A 181 -1.89 19.27 34.68
CA CYS A 181 -0.73 18.91 33.84
C CYS A 181 0.34 20.04 33.85
N PRO A 182 1.60 19.75 34.24
CA PRO A 182 2.67 20.74 34.22
C PRO A 182 3.26 20.89 32.80
N ALA A 183 2.83 21.92 32.07
CA ALA A 183 3.35 22.24 30.73
C ALA A 183 3.47 23.77 30.46
N ALA A 184 3.70 24.56 31.51
CA ALA A 184 3.85 26.01 31.42
C ALA A 184 4.78 26.56 32.53
N LEU A 185 6.07 26.22 32.48
CA LEU A 185 7.10 26.79 33.35
C LEU A 185 8.40 27.02 32.55
N VAL A 186 8.66 28.29 32.23
CA VAL A 186 10.00 28.87 32.04
C VAL A 186 9.98 30.18 32.82
N ASP A 187 11.02 30.44 33.61
CA ASP A 187 11.02 31.54 34.58
C ASP A 187 11.40 32.90 33.95
N SER A 188 11.40 33.93 34.79
CA SER A 188 11.13 35.32 34.50
C SER A 188 12.38 36.21 34.46
N SER A 189 12.25 37.40 33.84
CA SER A 189 12.76 38.65 34.42
C SER A 189 12.39 39.91 33.60
N ALA A 190 12.47 41.07 34.27
CA ALA A 190 12.60 42.43 33.74
C ALA A 190 11.37 43.20 33.19
N GLN A 191 10.93 44.14 34.04
CA GLN A 191 10.49 45.52 33.76
C GLN A 191 9.06 45.83 33.28
N THR A 192 8.34 46.49 34.19
CA THR A 192 7.02 47.12 34.05
C THR A 192 7.08 48.42 33.23
N VAL A 193 6.15 48.61 32.30
CA VAL A 193 5.70 49.93 31.83
C VAL A 193 4.17 49.95 31.82
N THR A 194 3.57 50.96 32.43
CA THR A 194 2.12 51.09 32.61
C THR A 194 1.45 51.86 31.47
N ARG A 195 0.29 51.37 31.01
CA ARG A 195 -0.78 52.23 30.48
C ARG A 195 -2.16 51.56 30.59
N GLU A 196 -3.19 52.38 30.63
CA GLU A 196 -4.53 52.01 31.12
C GLU A 196 -5.39 51.27 30.08
N LEU A 197 -6.28 50.40 30.56
CA LEU A 197 -7.33 49.76 29.77
C LEU A 197 -8.70 50.26 30.21
N ILE A 198 -9.48 50.77 29.26
CA ILE A 198 -10.86 51.24 29.47
C ILE A 198 -11.80 50.03 29.38
N ILE A 199 -12.67 49.87 30.38
CA ILE A 199 -13.69 48.80 30.44
C ILE A 199 -15.07 49.37 30.09
N PRO A 200 -15.80 48.76 29.15
CA PRO A 200 -17.25 48.83 29.13
C PRO A 200 -17.91 47.45 29.24
N SER A 201 -18.70 47.28 30.31
CA SER A 201 -19.94 46.49 30.46
C SER A 201 -20.16 45.20 29.64
N THR A 202 -20.35 44.08 30.35
CA THR A 202 -20.82 42.80 29.78
C THR A 202 -22.34 42.77 29.58
N GLN A 203 -22.79 42.43 28.37
CA GLN A 203 -24.06 41.75 28.13
C GLN A 203 -23.82 40.51 27.25
N PRO A 204 -24.48 39.37 27.51
CA PRO A 204 -24.38 38.20 26.63
C PRO A 204 -25.10 38.49 25.30
N PRO A 205 -24.50 38.12 24.15
CA PRO A 205 -25.18 38.25 22.86
C PRO A 205 -26.41 37.35 22.82
N LYS A 206 -27.51 37.85 22.22
CA LYS A 206 -28.70 37.03 21.96
C LYS A 206 -28.34 35.88 21.03
N ILE A 207 -28.87 34.70 21.31
CA ILE A 207 -28.93 33.60 20.36
C ILE A 207 -29.78 34.09 19.18
N ILE A 208 -29.19 34.15 17.99
CA ILE A 208 -29.95 34.18 16.74
C ILE A 208 -30.22 32.72 16.41
N GLU A 209 -31.48 32.32 16.40
CA GLU A 209 -31.87 31.02 15.86
C GLU A 209 -31.53 31.02 14.37
N ALA A 210 -30.71 30.08 13.94
CA ALA A 210 -30.34 29.95 12.54
C ALA A 210 -31.52 29.31 11.80
N ASP A 211 -32.39 30.16 11.23
CA ASP A 211 -33.42 29.73 10.28
C ASP A 211 -32.79 28.78 9.25
N ALA A 212 -33.45 27.64 9.02
CA ALA A 212 -33.01 26.68 8.02
C ALA A 212 -33.13 27.32 6.63
N VAL A 213 -32.02 27.86 6.12
CA VAL A 213 -31.93 28.45 4.79
C VAL A 213 -32.22 27.35 3.77
N ALA A 214 -33.46 27.32 3.28
CA ALA A 214 -33.86 26.45 2.19
C ALA A 214 -32.90 26.65 1.00
N PRO A 215 -32.49 25.57 0.31
CA PRO A 215 -31.45 25.65 -0.71
C PRO A 215 -31.83 26.70 -1.75
N VAL A 216 -30.98 27.72 -1.91
CA VAL A 216 -31.22 28.81 -2.87
C VAL A 216 -31.34 28.17 -4.25
N PRO A 217 -32.50 28.29 -4.93
CA PRO A 217 -32.67 27.68 -6.23
C PRO A 217 -31.65 28.31 -7.18
N ILE A 218 -30.85 27.47 -7.84
CA ILE A 218 -29.96 27.91 -8.90
C ILE A 218 -30.87 28.39 -10.04
N PHE A 219 -31.01 29.71 -10.17
CA PHE A 219 -31.73 30.34 -11.27
C PHE A 219 -30.93 30.15 -12.57
N LEU A 220 -31.09 28.97 -13.16
CA LEU A 220 -30.71 28.66 -14.53
C LEU A 220 -31.38 29.69 -15.46
N SER A 221 -30.64 30.20 -16.43
CA SER A 221 -31.24 31.01 -17.49
C SER A 221 -32.15 30.13 -18.38
N VAL A 222 -33.01 30.76 -19.18
CA VAL A 222 -33.86 30.02 -20.14
C VAL A 222 -33.00 29.21 -21.13
N GLU A 223 -31.85 29.75 -21.53
CA GLU A 223 -30.86 29.04 -22.36
C GLU A 223 -30.26 27.81 -21.65
N ASP A 224 -30.00 27.91 -20.34
CA ASP A 224 -29.45 26.80 -19.56
C ASP A 224 -30.51 25.71 -19.39
N GLU A 225 -31.77 26.08 -19.14
CA GLU A 225 -32.89 25.14 -19.07
C GLU A 225 -33.10 24.41 -20.40
N GLU A 226 -33.13 25.14 -21.54
CA GLU A 226 -33.18 24.54 -22.88
C GLU A 226 -31.97 23.61 -23.12
N THR A 227 -30.77 24.00 -22.70
CA THR A 227 -29.57 23.18 -22.83
C THR A 227 -29.64 21.92 -21.95
N VAL A 228 -30.15 22.02 -20.73
CA VAL A 228 -30.39 20.87 -19.84
C VAL A 228 -31.37 19.89 -20.50
N GLN A 229 -32.51 20.37 -21.01
CA GLN A 229 -33.49 19.53 -21.71
C GLN A 229 -32.91 18.90 -22.99
N ALA A 230 -32.09 19.64 -23.74
CA ALA A 230 -31.39 19.14 -24.92
C ALA A 230 -30.37 18.04 -24.59
N VAL A 231 -29.70 18.08 -23.43
CA VAL A 231 -28.80 17.00 -22.99
C VAL A 231 -29.60 15.82 -22.39
N VAL A 232 -30.64 16.07 -21.60
CA VAL A 232 -31.52 15.03 -21.02
C VAL A 232 -32.23 14.20 -22.10
N SER A 233 -32.64 14.85 -23.19
CA SER A 233 -33.21 14.18 -24.38
C SER A 233 -32.17 13.47 -25.27
N GLY A 234 -30.87 13.62 -24.99
CA GLY A 234 -29.78 13.09 -25.81
C GLY A 234 -29.51 13.89 -27.10
N SER A 235 -30.19 15.00 -27.33
CA SER A 235 -30.03 15.88 -28.50
C SER A 235 -28.66 16.59 -28.51
N ILE A 236 -28.08 16.86 -27.34
CA ILE A 236 -26.71 17.36 -27.16
C ILE A 236 -25.91 16.37 -26.31
N PRO A 237 -24.76 15.86 -26.79
CA PRO A 237 -23.92 14.99 -25.97
C PRO A 237 -23.20 15.80 -24.87
N SER A 238 -23.34 15.37 -23.62
CA SER A 238 -22.83 16.07 -22.43
C SER A 238 -21.32 16.39 -22.47
N TYR A 239 -20.49 15.55 -23.10
CA TYR A 239 -19.05 15.81 -23.26
C TYR A 239 -18.72 16.99 -24.19
N SER A 240 -19.70 17.54 -24.92
CA SER A 240 -19.49 18.67 -25.84
C SER A 240 -19.82 20.04 -25.24
N LEU A 241 -20.32 20.10 -24.00
CA LEU A 241 -20.81 21.34 -23.37
C LEU A 241 -19.74 22.43 -23.30
N GLU A 242 -18.53 22.12 -22.86
CA GLU A 242 -17.39 23.05 -22.81
C GLU A 242 -17.11 23.67 -24.19
N SER A 243 -17.08 22.83 -25.24
CA SER A 243 -16.83 23.26 -26.62
C SER A 243 -17.98 24.03 -27.27
N ARG A 244 -19.20 23.93 -26.73
CA ARG A 244 -20.41 24.60 -27.24
C ARG A 244 -20.72 25.92 -26.54
N LEU A 245 -20.45 25.97 -25.23
CA LEU A 245 -20.80 27.10 -24.37
C LEU A 245 -19.63 28.10 -24.21
N GLY A 246 -18.38 27.67 -24.44
CA GLY A 246 -17.19 28.51 -24.27
C GLY A 246 -16.78 28.77 -22.81
N GLU A 247 -17.63 28.43 -21.84
CA GLU A 247 -17.40 28.57 -20.39
C GLU A 247 -17.39 27.20 -19.71
N CYS A 248 -16.26 26.77 -19.14
CA CYS A 248 -16.14 25.43 -18.56
C CYS A 248 -16.91 25.30 -17.24
N ARG A 249 -16.97 26.38 -16.45
CA ARG A 249 -17.82 26.47 -15.24
C ARG A 249 -19.31 26.33 -15.57
N ARG A 250 -19.82 27.02 -16.61
CA ARG A 250 -21.23 26.92 -17.07
C ARG A 250 -21.53 25.50 -17.55
N ALA A 251 -20.62 24.89 -18.31
CA ALA A 251 -20.73 23.49 -18.74
C ALA A 251 -20.80 22.51 -17.56
N ALA A 252 -19.97 22.69 -16.52
CA ALA A 252 -20.00 21.87 -15.32
C ALA A 252 -21.30 22.03 -14.51
N ALA A 253 -21.82 23.26 -14.38
CA ALA A 253 -23.08 23.56 -13.70
C ALA A 253 -24.30 22.94 -14.43
N ILE A 254 -24.39 23.09 -15.76
CA ILE A 254 -25.42 22.45 -16.58
C ILE A 254 -25.34 20.93 -16.50
N ARG A 255 -24.13 20.36 -16.60
CA ARG A 255 -23.93 18.90 -16.49
C ARG A 255 -24.36 18.36 -15.14
N ARG A 256 -24.01 19.06 -14.06
CA ARG A 256 -24.47 18.74 -12.70
C ARG A 256 -26.00 18.66 -12.66
N GLU A 257 -26.71 19.67 -13.17
CA GLU A 257 -28.17 19.68 -13.17
C GLU A 257 -28.78 18.55 -14.01
N VAL A 258 -28.24 18.29 -15.20
CA VAL A 258 -28.60 17.13 -16.04
C VAL A 258 -28.50 15.83 -15.23
N VAL A 259 -27.43 15.64 -14.45
CA VAL A 259 -27.26 14.46 -13.59
C VAL A 259 -28.29 14.43 -12.45
N GLN A 260 -28.60 15.57 -11.81
CA GLN A 260 -29.65 15.62 -10.78
C GLN A 260 -31.00 15.16 -11.34
N ARG A 261 -31.38 15.64 -12.53
CA ARG A 261 -32.66 15.30 -13.20
C ARG A 261 -32.73 13.85 -13.68
N ILE A 262 -31.67 13.34 -14.31
CA ILE A 262 -31.63 11.94 -14.80
C ILE A 262 -31.65 10.94 -13.65
N THR A 263 -31.03 11.26 -12.51
CA THR A 263 -30.92 10.33 -11.37
C THR A 263 -32.01 10.50 -10.31
N GLY A 264 -32.70 11.65 -10.27
CA GLY A 264 -33.61 12.01 -9.19
C GLY A 264 -32.90 12.21 -7.85
N ARG A 265 -31.61 12.57 -7.85
CA ARG A 265 -30.78 12.75 -6.65
C ARG A 265 -30.16 14.13 -6.59
N SER A 266 -30.23 14.77 -5.42
CA SER A 266 -29.48 16.00 -5.16
C SER A 266 -27.97 15.72 -5.15
N LEU A 267 -27.19 16.66 -5.69
CA LEU A 267 -25.73 16.72 -5.59
C LEU A 267 -25.28 17.86 -4.65
N GLU A 268 -26.19 18.37 -3.82
CA GLU A 268 -25.90 19.36 -2.78
C GLU A 268 -24.73 18.92 -1.88
N GLY A 269 -23.91 19.88 -1.45
CA GLY A 269 -22.66 19.60 -0.74
C GLY A 269 -21.44 19.29 -1.64
N LEU A 270 -21.62 19.00 -2.93
CA LEU A 270 -20.52 19.00 -3.92
C LEU A 270 -20.38 20.41 -4.53
N PRO A 271 -19.31 21.18 -4.24
CA PRO A 271 -19.18 22.55 -4.75
C PRO A 271 -18.94 22.63 -6.25
N VAL A 272 -19.41 23.71 -6.87
CA VAL A 272 -19.12 24.09 -8.27
C VAL A 272 -18.30 25.37 -8.32
N GLU A 273 -18.70 26.41 -7.60
CA GLU A 273 -18.00 27.70 -7.55
C GLU A 273 -16.63 27.61 -6.86
N GLY A 274 -15.71 28.51 -7.20
CA GLY A 274 -14.38 28.60 -6.59
C GLY A 274 -13.32 27.66 -7.17
N PHE A 275 -13.58 27.06 -8.34
CA PHE A 275 -12.64 26.20 -9.06
C PHE A 275 -12.38 26.69 -10.49
N ASP A 276 -11.13 26.54 -10.95
CA ASP A 276 -10.66 26.89 -12.30
C ASP A 276 -10.85 25.68 -13.23
N TYR A 277 -11.99 25.63 -13.93
CA TYR A 277 -12.35 24.51 -14.81
C TYR A 277 -11.55 24.52 -16.12
N GLU A 278 -11.14 25.70 -16.55
CA GLU A 278 -10.27 25.93 -17.69
C GLU A 278 -8.90 25.25 -17.48
N SER A 279 -8.39 25.21 -16.23
CA SER A 279 -7.12 24.55 -15.88
C SER A 279 -7.11 23.01 -15.93
N ILE A 280 -8.29 22.37 -15.94
CA ILE A 280 -8.43 20.90 -16.05
C ILE A 280 -8.77 20.40 -17.45
N LEU A 281 -9.27 21.29 -18.33
CA LEU A 281 -9.83 20.93 -19.63
C LEU A 281 -8.79 20.24 -20.53
N GLY A 282 -9.09 19.00 -20.91
CA GLY A 282 -8.23 18.18 -21.77
C GLY A 282 -6.89 17.76 -21.14
N GLN A 283 -6.74 17.89 -19.81
CA GLN A 283 -5.47 17.65 -19.12
C GLN A 283 -5.60 16.84 -17.82
N CYS A 284 -6.67 17.06 -17.03
CA CYS A 284 -6.79 16.50 -15.68
C CYS A 284 -8.10 15.75 -15.41
N CYS A 285 -9.23 16.14 -16.04
CA CYS A 285 -10.52 15.48 -15.83
C CYS A 285 -11.51 15.83 -16.96
N GLU A 286 -12.25 14.84 -17.45
CA GLU A 286 -13.34 14.99 -18.41
C GLU A 286 -14.70 15.06 -17.71
N MET A 287 -15.66 15.77 -18.33
CA MET A 287 -17.06 15.87 -17.88
C MET A 287 -17.25 16.29 -16.39
N PRO A 288 -16.60 17.36 -15.90
CA PRO A 288 -16.75 17.81 -14.51
C PRO A 288 -18.19 18.19 -14.13
N ILE A 289 -18.54 18.00 -12.85
CA ILE A 289 -19.85 18.34 -12.23
C ILE A 289 -19.70 19.11 -10.90
N GLY A 290 -18.49 19.57 -10.61
CA GLY A 290 -18.02 20.03 -9.30
C GLY A 290 -16.69 19.37 -8.92
N TYR A 291 -16.24 19.57 -7.68
CA TYR A 291 -14.96 19.04 -7.17
C TYR A 291 -15.07 18.61 -5.70
N VAL A 292 -14.22 17.68 -5.26
CA VAL A 292 -14.21 17.17 -3.88
C VAL A 292 -13.19 17.93 -3.03
N GLN A 293 -13.60 18.41 -1.86
CA GLN A 293 -12.72 19.02 -0.88
C GLN A 293 -12.12 17.96 0.06
N ILE A 294 -10.80 17.88 0.13
CA ILE A 294 -10.06 17.01 1.06
C ILE A 294 -9.30 17.90 2.07
N PRO A 295 -9.40 17.66 3.39
CA PRO A 295 -8.65 18.43 4.39
C PRO A 295 -7.13 18.26 4.20
N VAL A 296 -6.39 19.39 4.21
CA VAL A 296 -4.92 19.39 4.16
C VAL A 296 -4.37 19.79 5.52
N GLY A 297 -3.66 18.88 6.17
CA GLY A 297 -2.86 19.15 7.36
C GLY A 297 -1.37 19.31 7.02
N VAL A 298 -0.56 19.61 8.03
CA VAL A 298 0.92 19.66 7.92
C VAL A 298 1.59 18.86 9.02
N ALA A 299 2.73 18.23 8.69
CA ALA A 299 3.60 17.54 9.64
C ALA A 299 5.05 18.06 9.49
N GLY A 300 5.68 18.46 10.60
CA GLY A 300 7.06 18.93 10.59
C GLY A 300 7.47 19.77 11.82
N PRO A 301 8.67 20.38 11.78
CA PRO A 301 9.67 20.23 10.71
C PRO A 301 10.22 18.80 10.64
N LEU A 302 10.26 18.25 9.42
CA LEU A 302 11.06 17.07 9.08
C LEU A 302 12.46 17.57 8.74
N LEU A 303 13.42 17.35 9.64
CA LEU A 303 14.83 17.61 9.39
C LEU A 303 15.42 16.44 8.58
N LEU A 304 15.74 16.68 7.32
CA LEU A 304 16.19 15.69 6.33
C LEU A 304 17.35 16.29 5.53
N ASP A 305 18.48 15.59 5.46
CA ASP A 305 19.67 16.00 4.69
C ASP A 305 20.14 17.44 5.02
N GLY A 306 20.03 17.81 6.30
CA GLY A 306 20.39 19.14 6.83
C GLY A 306 19.37 20.25 6.57
N SER A 307 18.24 19.95 5.91
CA SER A 307 17.17 20.91 5.57
C SER A 307 15.87 20.60 6.30
N GLU A 308 15.06 21.62 6.59
CA GLU A 308 13.77 21.46 7.27
C GLU A 308 12.58 21.56 6.30
N TYR A 309 11.68 20.56 6.35
CA TYR A 309 10.49 20.50 5.51
C TYR A 309 9.20 20.49 6.36
N THR A 310 8.22 21.31 5.98
CA THR A 310 6.85 21.24 6.50
C THR A 310 5.99 20.50 5.49
N VAL A 311 5.65 19.24 5.79
CA VAL A 311 5.08 18.30 4.81
C VAL A 311 3.56 18.45 4.73
N PRO A 312 2.98 18.84 3.59
CA PRO A 312 1.54 18.90 3.40
C PRO A 312 0.95 17.50 3.21
N MET A 313 -0.16 17.21 3.89
CA MET A 313 -0.82 15.91 3.90
C MET A 313 -2.33 16.07 3.74
N ALA A 314 -2.87 15.67 2.58
CA ALA A 314 -4.30 15.72 2.27
C ALA A 314 -4.96 14.38 2.67
N THR A 315 -5.80 14.38 3.70
CA THR A 315 -6.40 13.14 4.22
C THR A 315 -7.70 13.39 4.99
N THR A 316 -8.55 12.36 5.01
CA THR A 316 -9.72 12.25 5.91
C THR A 316 -9.48 11.28 7.07
N GLU A 317 -8.31 10.64 7.16
CA GLU A 317 -7.97 9.71 8.24
C GLU A 317 -7.53 10.47 9.51
N GLY A 318 -8.33 10.38 10.57
CA GLY A 318 -7.95 10.87 11.89
C GLY A 318 -6.69 10.18 12.43
N CYS A 319 -5.94 10.86 13.29
CA CYS A 319 -4.57 10.53 13.71
C CYS A 319 -3.45 10.64 12.66
N LEU A 320 -3.67 10.45 11.35
CA LEU A 320 -2.56 10.28 10.38
C LEU A 320 -1.52 11.41 10.42
N VAL A 321 -1.96 12.66 10.26
CA VAL A 321 -1.06 13.84 10.25
C VAL A 321 -0.38 14.02 11.62
N ALA A 322 -1.12 13.86 12.72
CA ALA A 322 -0.59 13.98 14.07
C ALA A 322 0.44 12.88 14.43
N SER A 323 0.22 11.65 13.94
CA SER A 323 1.15 10.53 14.05
C SER A 323 2.43 10.81 13.28
N THR A 324 2.32 11.26 12.03
CA THR A 324 3.47 11.63 11.19
C THR A 324 4.27 12.76 11.82
N ASN A 325 3.60 13.79 12.33
CA ASN A 325 4.21 14.93 13.04
C ASN A 325 4.98 14.51 14.30
N ARG A 326 4.48 13.53 15.07
CA ARG A 326 5.20 12.92 16.21
C ARG A 326 6.47 12.19 15.76
N GLY A 327 6.42 11.54 14.59
CA GLY A 327 7.58 10.94 13.93
C GLY A 327 8.63 11.97 13.54
N CYS A 328 8.22 13.03 12.83
CA CYS A 328 9.10 14.15 12.46
C CYS A 328 9.77 14.75 13.71
N LYS A 329 9.00 14.94 14.80
CA LYS A 329 9.55 15.45 16.06
C LYS A 329 10.61 14.53 16.68
N ALA A 330 10.42 13.21 16.63
CA ALA A 330 11.39 12.23 17.15
C ALA A 330 12.69 12.20 16.33
N ILE A 331 12.59 12.25 14.99
CA ILE A 331 13.73 12.38 14.07
C ILE A 331 14.48 13.69 14.35
N TYR A 332 13.77 14.82 14.38
CA TYR A 332 14.33 16.15 14.59
C TYR A 332 15.19 16.24 15.85
N VAL A 333 14.65 15.87 17.02
CA VAL A 333 15.39 15.99 18.29
C VAL A 333 16.53 14.98 18.44
N SER A 334 16.56 13.93 17.61
CA SER A 334 17.65 12.96 17.61
C SER A 334 18.84 13.45 16.78
N GLY A 335 18.60 14.26 15.74
CA GLY A 335 19.63 14.86 14.88
C GLY A 335 19.21 15.06 13.42
N GLY A 336 18.01 14.62 13.04
CA GLY A 336 17.55 14.58 11.66
C GLY A 336 17.63 13.17 11.05
N ALA A 337 17.21 13.08 9.79
CA ALA A 337 17.35 11.91 8.93
C ALA A 337 18.30 12.22 7.76
N SER A 338 18.83 11.17 7.14
CA SER A 338 19.62 11.25 5.91
C SER A 338 19.01 10.36 4.82
N SER A 339 19.11 10.76 3.56
CA SER A 339 18.61 9.99 2.43
C SER A 339 19.61 9.84 1.28
N VAL A 340 19.46 8.76 0.52
CA VAL A 340 20.22 8.51 -0.71
C VAL A 340 19.27 8.09 -1.80
N LEU A 341 19.30 8.82 -2.92
CA LEU A 341 18.63 8.41 -4.16
C LEU A 341 19.54 7.43 -4.91
N LEU A 342 19.07 6.20 -5.07
CA LEU A 342 19.81 5.08 -5.66
C LEU A 342 19.59 4.95 -7.17
N ARG A 343 18.39 5.32 -7.67
CA ARG A 343 18.02 5.25 -9.10
C ARG A 343 16.99 6.34 -9.45
N ASP A 344 17.04 6.85 -10.68
CA ASP A 344 16.06 7.80 -11.24
C ASP A 344 15.76 7.43 -12.70
N GLY A 345 14.66 6.71 -12.95
CA GLY A 345 14.23 6.28 -14.28
C GLY A 345 12.82 5.69 -14.31
N MET A 346 11.90 6.38 -14.98
CA MET A 346 10.55 5.89 -15.29
C MET A 346 10.60 4.83 -16.39
N THR A 347 9.60 3.93 -16.43
CA THR A 347 9.58 2.79 -17.35
C THR A 347 8.29 2.69 -18.18
N ARG A 348 8.43 2.18 -19.41
CA ARG A 348 7.32 1.69 -20.25
C ARG A 348 7.77 0.39 -20.89
N ALA A 349 6.89 -0.60 -20.92
CA ALA A 349 7.17 -1.90 -21.51
C ALA A 349 6.08 -2.32 -22.52
N PRO A 350 6.26 -2.07 -23.83
CA PRO A 350 5.43 -2.66 -24.86
C PRO A 350 5.55 -4.18 -24.87
N VAL A 351 4.50 -4.79 -25.44
CA VAL A 351 4.49 -6.21 -25.81
C VAL A 351 4.35 -6.31 -27.31
N VAL A 352 5.25 -7.06 -27.93
CA VAL A 352 5.27 -7.34 -29.37
C VAL A 352 5.29 -8.85 -29.60
N ARG A 353 4.91 -9.29 -30.79
CA ARG A 353 4.78 -10.70 -31.16
C ARG A 353 5.44 -10.96 -32.51
N PHE A 354 5.96 -12.18 -32.67
CA PHE A 354 6.52 -12.65 -33.93
C PHE A 354 5.87 -13.98 -34.37
N PRO A 355 6.16 -14.46 -35.61
CA PRO A 355 5.76 -15.80 -36.05
C PRO A 355 6.32 -16.92 -35.16
N SER A 356 7.52 -16.75 -34.59
CA SER A 356 8.20 -17.78 -33.78
C SER A 356 8.99 -17.21 -32.60
N ALA A 357 9.25 -18.05 -31.59
CA ALA A 357 10.11 -17.74 -30.45
C ALA A 357 11.56 -17.39 -30.86
N LYS A 358 12.09 -18.05 -31.91
CA LYS A 358 13.42 -17.76 -32.46
C LYS A 358 13.52 -16.32 -32.98
N ARG A 359 12.46 -15.82 -33.64
CA ARG A 359 12.43 -14.45 -34.16
C ARG A 359 12.24 -13.41 -33.06
N ALA A 360 11.40 -13.68 -32.06
CA ALA A 360 11.32 -12.86 -30.84
C ALA A 360 12.67 -12.78 -30.10
N ALA A 361 13.44 -13.88 -30.08
CA ALA A 361 14.80 -13.90 -29.54
C ALA A 361 15.81 -13.09 -30.37
N GLN A 362 15.65 -13.00 -31.70
CA GLN A 362 16.49 -12.12 -32.52
C GLN A 362 16.29 -10.64 -32.15
N LEU A 363 15.04 -10.19 -31.94
CA LEU A 363 14.81 -8.82 -31.48
C LEU A 363 15.33 -8.59 -30.06
N LYS A 364 15.17 -9.55 -29.12
CA LYS A 364 15.80 -9.45 -27.78
C LYS A 364 17.30 -9.24 -27.88
N LEU A 365 18.00 -10.05 -28.67
CA LEU A 365 19.44 -9.96 -28.83
C LEU A 365 19.87 -8.64 -29.48
N TYR A 366 19.12 -8.15 -30.48
CA TYR A 366 19.37 -6.83 -31.08
C TYR A 366 19.23 -5.68 -30.08
N LEU A 367 18.19 -5.71 -29.24
CA LEU A 367 17.88 -4.65 -28.27
C LEU A 367 18.79 -4.63 -27.03
N GLU A 368 19.44 -5.75 -26.72
CA GLU A 368 20.35 -5.90 -25.57
C GLU A 368 21.83 -5.94 -25.96
N ASP A 369 22.16 -5.89 -27.25
CA ASP A 369 23.52 -5.69 -27.74
C ASP A 369 23.95 -4.23 -27.53
N PRO A 370 25.03 -3.95 -26.76
CA PRO A 370 25.54 -2.60 -26.53
C PRO A 370 25.84 -1.82 -27.83
N LEU A 371 26.18 -2.50 -28.93
CA LEU A 371 26.50 -1.86 -30.21
C LEU A 371 25.29 -1.16 -30.85
N ASN A 372 24.06 -1.59 -30.53
CA ASN A 372 22.83 -1.00 -31.06
C ASN A 372 22.23 0.07 -30.12
N PHE A 373 22.68 0.13 -28.86
CA PHE A 373 22.07 0.96 -27.82
C PHE A 373 22.13 2.46 -28.14
N ASP A 374 23.22 2.94 -28.76
CA ASP A 374 23.35 4.34 -29.17
C ASP A 374 22.32 4.72 -30.25
N SER A 375 22.09 3.86 -31.26
CA SER A 375 21.06 4.09 -32.29
C SER A 375 19.65 4.13 -31.67
N LEU A 376 19.33 3.19 -30.77
CA LEU A 376 18.07 3.17 -30.04
C LEU A 376 17.89 4.43 -29.18
N THR A 377 18.97 4.88 -28.53
CA THR A 377 19.01 6.10 -27.71
C THR A 377 18.79 7.36 -28.56
N VAL A 378 19.41 7.47 -29.74
CA VAL A 378 19.19 8.58 -30.68
C VAL A 378 17.74 8.63 -31.16
N VAL A 379 17.12 7.48 -31.46
CA VAL A 379 15.71 7.42 -31.89
C VAL A 379 14.75 7.77 -30.76
N PHE A 380 14.96 7.22 -29.56
CA PHE A 380 14.14 7.49 -28.37
C PHE A 380 14.20 8.98 -27.97
N ASN A 381 15.40 9.55 -27.91
CA ASN A 381 15.64 10.90 -27.41
C ASN A 381 15.08 12.00 -28.35
N LYS A 382 14.85 11.72 -29.64
CA LYS A 382 14.13 12.63 -30.56
C LYS A 382 12.72 12.98 -30.07
N SER A 383 12.11 12.17 -29.20
CA SER A 383 10.76 12.40 -28.69
C SER A 383 10.63 13.63 -27.77
N SER A 384 11.70 14.00 -27.04
CA SER A 384 11.68 15.05 -26.01
C SER A 384 13.07 15.58 -25.59
N ARG A 385 13.13 16.87 -25.24
CA ARG A 385 14.31 17.50 -24.65
C ARG A 385 14.71 16.93 -23.27
N PHE A 386 13.80 16.28 -22.54
CA PHE A 386 14.06 15.73 -21.19
C PHE A 386 14.16 14.20 -21.11
N ALA A 387 13.57 13.47 -22.08
CA ALA A 387 13.62 12.02 -22.09
C ALA A 387 15.02 11.52 -22.48
N ARG A 388 15.68 10.74 -21.62
CA ARG A 388 16.97 10.09 -21.96
C ARG A 388 16.89 8.60 -21.67
N LEU A 389 16.99 7.77 -22.71
CA LEU A 389 17.06 6.33 -22.56
C LEU A 389 18.26 5.95 -21.68
N GLN A 390 18.05 5.04 -20.73
CA GLN A 390 19.05 4.55 -19.77
C GLN A 390 19.33 3.06 -19.93
N SER A 391 18.29 2.26 -20.19
CA SER A 391 18.43 0.84 -20.49
C SER A 391 17.20 0.28 -21.19
N VAL A 392 17.37 -0.89 -21.81
CA VAL A 392 16.30 -1.74 -22.35
C VAL A 392 16.47 -3.14 -21.74
N GLN A 393 15.40 -3.70 -21.18
CA GLN A 393 15.40 -5.01 -20.52
C GLN A 393 14.29 -5.89 -21.11
N CYS A 394 14.65 -6.98 -21.78
CA CYS A 394 13.70 -7.82 -22.52
C CYS A 394 13.35 -9.14 -21.82
N ALA A 395 12.06 -9.46 -21.74
CA ALA A 395 11.55 -10.77 -21.31
C ALA A 395 10.76 -11.45 -22.44
N ILE A 396 10.91 -12.77 -22.61
CA ILE A 396 10.23 -13.56 -23.65
C ILE A 396 9.21 -14.50 -23.02
N ALA A 397 8.01 -14.57 -23.61
CA ALA A 397 7.02 -15.59 -23.31
C ALA A 397 6.58 -16.26 -24.63
N GLY A 398 7.18 -17.41 -24.95
CA GLY A 398 6.96 -18.10 -26.21
C GLY A 398 7.37 -17.24 -27.41
N LYS A 399 6.40 -16.81 -28.22
CA LYS A 399 6.61 -15.93 -29.39
C LYS A 399 6.30 -14.45 -29.15
N ASN A 400 6.02 -14.07 -27.89
CA ASN A 400 5.84 -12.69 -27.46
C ASN A 400 7.11 -12.18 -26.76
N LEU A 401 7.42 -10.90 -26.95
CA LEU A 401 8.55 -10.18 -26.34
C LEU A 401 8.01 -8.96 -25.58
N TYR A 402 8.45 -8.79 -24.34
CA TYR A 402 8.13 -7.66 -23.46
C TYR A 402 9.39 -6.83 -23.27
N ILE A 403 9.37 -5.57 -23.72
CA ILE A 403 10.58 -4.74 -23.88
C ILE A 403 10.54 -3.60 -22.87
N ARG A 404 11.11 -3.75 -21.68
CA ARG A 404 11.06 -2.74 -20.62
C ARG A 404 12.12 -1.66 -20.84
N PHE A 405 11.71 -0.55 -21.46
CA PHE A 405 12.53 0.66 -21.58
C PHE A 405 12.53 1.40 -20.24
N ARG A 406 13.72 1.89 -19.82
CA ARG A 406 13.90 2.82 -18.70
C ARG A 406 14.52 4.12 -19.20
N CYS A 407 14.02 5.26 -18.75
CA CYS A 407 14.57 6.57 -19.08
C CYS A 407 14.42 7.59 -17.94
N SER A 408 15.33 8.57 -17.85
CA SER A 408 15.10 9.77 -17.04
C SER A 408 14.07 10.68 -17.70
N THR A 409 13.32 11.43 -16.89
CA THR A 409 12.17 12.24 -17.33
C THR A 409 12.25 13.71 -16.91
N GLY A 410 13.41 14.17 -16.43
CA GLY A 410 13.53 15.48 -15.79
C GLY A 410 12.62 15.56 -14.56
N ASP A 411 11.93 16.70 -14.39
CA ASP A 411 11.03 16.92 -13.25
C ASP A 411 9.59 16.42 -13.45
N ALA A 412 9.26 15.90 -14.63
CA ALA A 412 7.98 15.23 -14.86
C ALA A 412 8.04 13.78 -14.40
N MET A 413 6.95 13.26 -13.81
CA MET A 413 6.77 11.81 -13.61
C MET A 413 6.83 11.07 -14.96
N GLY A 414 6.36 11.73 -16.02
CA GLY A 414 6.89 11.55 -17.38
C GLY A 414 6.25 10.47 -18.24
N MET A 415 5.26 9.73 -17.75
CA MET A 415 4.69 8.56 -18.43
C MET A 415 4.22 8.76 -19.88
N ASN A 416 3.65 9.92 -20.23
CA ASN A 416 3.27 10.25 -21.62
C ASN A 416 4.50 10.43 -22.53
N MET A 417 5.56 11.04 -21.99
CA MET A 417 6.83 11.27 -22.66
C MET A 417 7.62 9.96 -22.85
N VAL A 418 7.59 9.05 -21.86
CA VAL A 418 8.17 7.70 -22.03
C VAL A 418 7.44 6.93 -23.13
N SER A 419 6.11 6.92 -23.13
CA SER A 419 5.32 6.25 -24.18
C SER A 419 5.66 6.76 -25.58
N LYS A 420 5.83 8.08 -25.76
CA LYS A 420 6.23 8.67 -27.04
C LYS A 420 7.65 8.25 -27.46
N GLY A 421 8.60 8.25 -26.52
CA GLY A 421 9.97 7.78 -26.78
C GLY A 421 10.02 6.32 -27.21
N VAL A 422 9.20 5.47 -26.58
CA VAL A 422 9.05 4.06 -26.97
C VAL A 422 8.41 3.92 -28.35
N GLN A 423 7.36 4.68 -28.67
CA GLN A 423 6.70 4.59 -29.98
C GLN A 423 7.68 4.88 -31.11
N ASN A 424 8.48 5.97 -31.01
CA ASN A 424 9.56 6.27 -31.96
C ASN A 424 10.49 5.06 -32.22
N VAL A 425 10.83 4.29 -31.17
CA VAL A 425 11.70 3.12 -31.28
C VAL A 425 10.98 1.94 -31.91
N LEU A 426 9.71 1.69 -31.58
CA LEU A 426 8.91 0.64 -32.24
C LEU A 426 8.71 0.93 -33.73
N ASP A 427 8.50 2.20 -34.10
CA ASP A 427 8.36 2.64 -35.49
C ASP A 427 9.67 2.42 -36.27
N PHE A 428 10.82 2.79 -35.68
CA PHE A 428 12.15 2.53 -36.26
C PHE A 428 12.47 1.04 -36.41
N LEU A 429 12.04 0.21 -35.46
CA LEU A 429 12.27 -1.23 -35.52
C LEU A 429 11.49 -1.93 -36.64
N GLN A 430 10.42 -1.33 -37.17
CA GLN A 430 9.63 -1.93 -38.26
C GLN A 430 10.38 -2.02 -39.59
N ASP A 431 11.47 -1.28 -39.79
CA ASP A 431 12.29 -1.37 -41.01
C ASP A 431 13.03 -2.73 -41.08
N ASP A 432 13.69 -3.16 -39.99
CA ASP A 432 14.43 -4.43 -39.88
C ASP A 432 13.59 -5.61 -39.35
N PHE A 433 12.50 -5.31 -38.63
CA PHE A 433 11.62 -6.27 -37.97
C PHE A 433 10.17 -6.15 -38.46
N SER A 434 9.95 -5.93 -39.76
CA SER A 434 8.62 -5.77 -40.39
C SER A 434 7.61 -6.91 -40.16
N ASP A 435 8.03 -8.04 -39.59
CA ASP A 435 7.19 -9.15 -39.13
C ASP A 435 6.80 -9.07 -37.64
N MET A 436 7.02 -7.91 -37.00
CA MET A 436 6.68 -7.60 -35.62
C MET A 436 5.23 -7.10 -35.50
N ASP A 437 4.41 -7.88 -34.80
CA ASP A 437 3.02 -7.57 -34.44
C ASP A 437 3.01 -6.82 -33.10
N VAL A 438 2.83 -5.50 -33.12
CA VAL A 438 2.86 -4.63 -31.92
C VAL A 438 1.52 -4.72 -31.18
N ILE A 439 1.46 -5.62 -30.20
CA ILE A 439 0.23 -5.95 -29.44
C ILE A 439 -0.22 -4.81 -28.53
N GLY A 440 0.72 -3.97 -28.07
CA GLY A 440 0.39 -2.73 -27.40
C GLY A 440 1.57 -2.09 -26.69
N ILE A 441 1.52 -0.76 -26.57
CA ILE A 441 2.57 0.08 -25.97
C ILE A 441 2.87 -0.23 -24.49
N SER A 442 1.95 -0.93 -23.79
CA SER A 442 2.02 -1.21 -22.35
C SER A 442 1.55 -2.64 -22.02
N GLY A 443 2.42 -3.62 -22.25
CA GLY A 443 2.21 -5.04 -21.94
C GLY A 443 2.29 -5.42 -20.46
N ASN A 444 1.92 -4.51 -19.55
CA ASN A 444 2.00 -4.62 -18.09
C ASN A 444 3.37 -4.97 -17.47
N PHE A 445 4.43 -5.18 -18.25
CA PHE A 445 5.81 -5.38 -17.75
C PHE A 445 6.53 -4.06 -17.38
N CYS A 446 5.81 -2.92 -17.35
CA CYS A 446 6.38 -1.65 -16.91
C CYS A 446 6.91 -1.76 -15.46
N SER A 447 6.19 -2.35 -14.51
CA SER A 447 4.70 -2.41 -14.40
C SER A 447 4.14 -1.04 -14.01
N ASP A 448 2.81 -0.84 -14.03
CA ASP A 448 2.22 0.50 -13.85
C ASP A 448 0.85 0.46 -13.18
N LYS A 449 0.71 1.05 -11.99
CA LYS A 449 -0.45 0.99 -11.09
C LYS A 449 -0.87 -0.44 -10.71
N LYS A 450 0.07 -1.40 -10.72
CA LYS A 450 -0.14 -2.81 -10.33
C LYS A 450 1.07 -3.33 -9.55
N ALA A 451 0.84 -3.86 -8.36
CA ALA A 451 1.88 -4.49 -7.53
C ALA A 451 2.63 -5.58 -8.31
N ALA A 452 3.95 -5.40 -8.47
CA ALA A 452 4.74 -6.21 -9.38
C ALA A 452 6.21 -6.34 -8.93
N ALA A 453 6.70 -7.58 -8.90
CA ALA A 453 8.06 -7.89 -8.45
C ALA A 453 9.16 -7.22 -9.28
N VAL A 454 8.91 -6.94 -10.58
CA VAL A 454 9.87 -6.22 -11.42
C VAL A 454 10.13 -4.80 -10.91
N ASN A 455 9.12 -4.13 -10.33
CA ASN A 455 9.30 -2.78 -9.79
C ASN A 455 9.88 -2.79 -8.37
N TRP A 456 9.66 -3.87 -7.60
CA TRP A 456 10.35 -4.11 -6.34
C TRP A 456 11.86 -4.34 -6.53
N ILE A 457 12.24 -5.23 -7.46
CA ILE A 457 13.63 -5.68 -7.67
C ILE A 457 14.45 -4.67 -8.48
N GLU A 458 13.91 -4.20 -9.61
CA GLU A 458 14.63 -3.31 -10.52
C GLU A 458 14.46 -1.83 -10.15
N GLY A 459 13.40 -1.48 -9.42
CA GLY A 459 12.97 -0.10 -9.25
C GLY A 459 12.26 0.49 -10.48
N ARG A 460 11.52 1.57 -10.25
CA ARG A 460 10.76 2.33 -11.26
C ARG A 460 10.49 3.74 -10.75
N GLY A 461 10.69 4.77 -11.58
CA GLY A 461 10.67 6.14 -11.06
C GLY A 461 11.92 6.38 -10.20
N LYS A 462 11.75 6.78 -8.94
CA LYS A 462 12.84 7.08 -8.01
C LYS A 462 12.99 5.97 -6.98
N SER A 463 14.20 5.41 -6.84
CA SER A 463 14.53 4.46 -5.78
C SER A 463 15.26 5.19 -4.66
N VAL A 464 14.70 5.23 -3.45
CA VAL A 464 15.23 6.00 -2.32
C VAL A 464 15.46 5.08 -1.11
N VAL A 465 16.54 5.31 -0.37
CA VAL A 465 16.69 4.89 1.03
C VAL A 465 16.74 6.12 1.93
N CYS A 466 16.10 6.07 3.09
CA CYS A 466 16.13 7.12 4.10
C CYS A 466 16.29 6.49 5.50
N GLU A 467 17.16 7.05 6.33
CA GLU A 467 17.50 6.50 7.65
C GLU A 467 17.65 7.58 8.74
N ALA A 468 17.52 7.17 10.00
CA ALA A 468 17.79 8.00 11.17
C ALA A 468 18.25 7.14 12.36
N ILE A 469 18.99 7.74 13.28
CA ILE A 469 19.23 7.18 14.62
C ILE A 469 18.37 7.96 15.61
N ILE A 470 17.51 7.25 16.36
CA ILE A 470 16.59 7.81 17.35
C ILE A 470 17.10 7.47 18.75
N LYS A 471 17.35 8.51 19.55
CA LYS A 471 18.03 8.37 20.85
C LYS A 471 17.15 7.68 21.90
N GLU A 472 17.76 6.92 22.81
CA GLU A 472 17.08 6.17 23.89
C GLU A 472 16.00 7.01 24.60
N ASP A 473 16.38 8.23 25.00
CA ASP A 473 15.51 9.13 25.75
C ASP A 473 14.38 9.70 24.90
N VAL A 474 14.57 9.81 23.57
CA VAL A 474 13.54 10.20 22.61
C VAL A 474 12.55 9.06 22.38
N VAL A 475 13.04 7.81 22.28
CA VAL A 475 12.18 6.62 22.21
C VAL A 475 11.30 6.53 23.46
N LYS A 476 11.87 6.74 24.65
CA LYS A 476 11.13 6.73 25.91
C LYS A 476 10.21 7.94 26.10
N LYS A 477 10.67 9.17 25.84
CA LYS A 477 9.92 10.43 26.11
C LYS A 477 8.91 10.80 25.03
N VAL A 478 9.23 10.61 23.73
CA VAL A 478 8.38 11.00 22.59
C VAL A 478 7.59 9.81 22.08
N LEU A 479 8.26 8.68 21.85
CA LEU A 479 7.64 7.48 21.25
C LEU A 479 6.95 6.56 22.27
N LYS A 480 7.23 6.74 23.58
CA LYS A 480 6.55 6.07 24.71
C LYS A 480 6.69 4.54 24.67
N THR A 481 7.82 4.04 24.20
CA THR A 481 8.16 2.60 24.09
C THR A 481 9.65 2.39 24.40
N SER A 482 10.19 1.19 24.15
CA SER A 482 11.63 0.90 24.19
C SER A 482 12.18 0.51 22.81
N VAL A 483 13.52 0.41 22.69
CA VAL A 483 14.18 -0.01 21.45
C VAL A 483 13.94 -1.50 21.19
N GLU A 484 14.03 -2.36 22.21
CA GLU A 484 13.85 -3.80 22.04
C GLU A 484 12.45 -4.13 21.50
N ALA A 485 11.42 -3.49 22.05
CA ALA A 485 10.02 -3.67 21.63
C ALA A 485 9.77 -3.19 20.19
N LEU A 486 10.51 -2.19 19.70
CA LEU A 486 10.41 -1.72 18.32
C LEU A 486 11.11 -2.67 17.34
N VAL A 487 12.31 -3.15 17.68
CA VAL A 487 13.06 -4.12 16.86
C VAL A 487 12.30 -5.45 16.78
N GLU A 488 11.83 -5.99 17.91
CA GLU A 488 11.02 -7.21 17.95
C GLU A 488 9.73 -7.06 17.14
N LEU A 489 8.98 -5.96 17.32
CA LEU A 489 7.76 -5.72 16.55
C LEU A 489 8.04 -5.59 15.05
N ASN A 490 9.15 -4.96 14.63
CA ASN A 490 9.50 -4.86 13.21
C ASN A 490 9.82 -6.24 12.61
N MET A 491 10.60 -7.05 13.32
CA MET A 491 10.90 -8.44 12.93
C MET A 491 9.63 -9.29 12.82
N LEU A 492 8.72 -9.20 13.79
CA LEU A 492 7.51 -10.04 13.84
C LEU A 492 6.39 -9.54 12.89
N LYS A 493 6.14 -8.23 12.81
CA LYS A 493 5.11 -7.64 11.95
C LYS A 493 5.61 -7.42 10.53
N ASN A 494 6.56 -6.49 10.35
CA ASN A 494 6.91 -5.92 9.05
C ASN A 494 7.71 -6.89 8.18
N LEU A 495 8.48 -7.81 8.78
CA LEU A 495 9.18 -8.86 8.05
C LEU A 495 8.42 -10.18 8.10
N THR A 496 8.26 -10.80 9.28
CA THR A 496 7.69 -12.15 9.41
C THR A 496 6.21 -12.19 9.04
N GLY A 497 5.39 -11.26 9.55
CA GLY A 497 3.98 -11.16 9.23
C GLY A 497 3.72 -10.91 7.74
N SER A 498 4.45 -9.96 7.14
CA SER A 498 4.39 -9.72 5.69
C SER A 498 4.84 -10.92 4.85
N ALA A 499 5.85 -11.67 5.28
CA ALA A 499 6.28 -12.91 4.62
C ALA A 499 5.20 -14.02 4.71
N VAL A 500 4.58 -14.21 5.88
CA VAL A 500 3.45 -15.15 6.07
C VAL A 500 2.24 -14.75 5.24
N ALA A 501 1.98 -13.45 5.07
CA ALA A 501 0.93 -12.92 4.20
C ALA A 501 1.24 -13.01 2.69
N GLY A 502 2.46 -13.40 2.30
CA GLY A 502 2.91 -13.40 0.90
C GLY A 502 3.00 -12.00 0.29
N ALA A 503 3.25 -10.97 1.10
CA ALA A 503 3.21 -9.57 0.69
C ALA A 503 4.30 -9.22 -0.34
N LEU A 504 3.92 -8.49 -1.39
CA LEU A 504 4.81 -8.05 -2.44
C LEU A 504 5.22 -6.59 -2.21
N GLY A 505 6.46 -6.37 -1.76
CA GLY A 505 6.99 -5.03 -1.42
C GLY A 505 6.34 -4.36 -0.21
N GLY A 506 5.42 -5.04 0.48
CA GLY A 506 4.70 -4.55 1.66
C GLY A 506 5.37 -4.92 2.99
N PHE A 507 6.67 -4.64 3.13
CA PHE A 507 7.45 -4.97 4.33
C PHE A 507 7.52 -3.79 5.32
N ASN A 508 6.38 -3.14 5.55
CA ASN A 508 6.24 -1.87 6.29
C ASN A 508 4.92 -1.80 7.09
N ALA A 509 4.71 -0.73 7.85
CA ALA A 509 3.56 -0.50 8.69
C ALA A 509 2.38 0.17 7.96
N HIS A 510 2.61 1.32 7.32
CA HIS A 510 1.58 2.12 6.64
C HIS A 510 2.15 3.12 5.61
N ALA A 511 3.24 2.79 4.91
CA ALA A 511 3.86 3.68 3.91
C ALA A 511 2.82 4.24 2.90
N SER A 512 1.83 3.42 2.54
CA SER A 512 0.67 3.79 1.70
C SER A 512 -0.11 5.01 2.20
N ASN A 513 -0.33 5.17 3.50
CA ASN A 513 -1.12 6.27 4.04
C ASN A 513 -0.37 7.60 3.89
N ILE A 514 0.95 7.58 4.15
CA ILE A 514 1.83 8.73 4.00
C ILE A 514 1.99 9.12 2.51
N VAL A 515 2.29 8.14 1.65
CA VAL A 515 2.42 8.34 0.20
C VAL A 515 1.12 8.93 -0.37
N SER A 516 -0.03 8.30 -0.09
CA SER A 516 -1.34 8.79 -0.56
C SER A 516 -1.64 10.23 -0.10
N ALA A 517 -1.39 10.55 1.16
CA ALA A 517 -1.70 11.88 1.70
C ALA A 517 -0.81 12.98 1.08
N ILE A 518 0.48 12.71 0.85
CA ILE A 518 1.37 13.65 0.14
C ILE A 518 1.00 13.72 -1.34
N TYR A 519 0.64 12.60 -1.97
CA TYR A 519 0.33 12.53 -3.41
C TYR A 519 -0.90 13.37 -3.76
N ILE A 520 -1.98 13.23 -2.97
CA ILE A 520 -3.21 14.03 -3.13
C ILE A 520 -2.93 15.51 -2.87
N ALA A 521 -2.13 15.84 -1.84
CA ALA A 521 -1.76 17.23 -1.53
C ALA A 521 -0.91 17.88 -2.63
N THR A 522 0.00 17.14 -3.25
CA THR A 522 1.00 17.67 -4.21
C THR A 522 0.69 17.38 -5.68
N GLY A 523 -0.51 16.88 -5.99
CA GLY A 523 -0.99 16.71 -7.37
C GLY A 523 -0.32 15.57 -8.14
N GLN A 524 0.17 14.56 -7.43
CA GLN A 524 0.63 13.30 -8.02
C GLN A 524 -0.57 12.42 -8.41
N ASP A 525 -0.32 11.29 -9.08
CA ASP A 525 -1.36 10.33 -9.45
C ASP A 525 -1.64 9.36 -8.27
N PRO A 526 -2.80 9.42 -7.60
CA PRO A 526 -3.01 8.61 -6.38
C PRO A 526 -3.04 7.10 -6.65
N ALA A 527 -3.28 6.68 -7.90
CA ALA A 527 -3.26 5.25 -8.25
C ALA A 527 -1.83 4.69 -8.41
N GLN A 528 -0.81 5.55 -8.51
CA GLN A 528 0.60 5.12 -8.43
C GLN A 528 1.02 4.73 -7.01
N ASN A 529 0.22 5.08 -5.97
CA ASN A 529 0.45 4.62 -4.59
C ASN A 529 0.66 3.08 -4.49
N VAL A 530 0.00 2.30 -5.35
CA VAL A 530 0.14 0.83 -5.42
C VAL A 530 1.60 0.34 -5.53
N GLU A 531 2.47 1.13 -6.16
CA GLU A 531 3.88 0.80 -6.35
C GLU A 531 4.80 1.81 -5.63
N SER A 532 4.38 3.06 -5.50
CA SER A 532 5.07 4.08 -4.71
C SER A 532 5.06 3.79 -3.21
N SER A 533 4.14 2.97 -2.70
CA SER A 533 4.14 2.50 -1.31
C SER A 533 4.90 1.19 -1.10
N HIS A 534 5.56 0.64 -2.13
CA HIS A 534 6.55 -0.42 -1.91
C HIS A 534 7.63 0.09 -0.97
N CYS A 535 7.76 -0.53 0.19
CA CYS A 535 8.68 -0.12 1.24
C CYS A 535 9.07 -1.32 2.11
N ILE A 536 10.36 -1.47 2.39
CA ILE A 536 10.86 -2.28 3.51
C ILE A 536 11.35 -1.35 4.62
N THR A 537 10.84 -1.58 5.82
CA THR A 537 11.22 -0.87 7.05
C THR A 537 12.14 -1.77 7.86
N MET A 538 13.35 -1.29 8.16
CA MET A 538 14.32 -1.97 9.01
C MET A 538 14.49 -1.20 10.33
N MET A 539 14.72 -1.94 11.41
CA MET A 539 14.91 -1.40 12.76
C MET A 539 15.99 -2.23 13.46
N GLU A 540 17.04 -1.58 13.95
CA GLU A 540 18.18 -2.24 14.60
C GLU A 540 18.58 -1.48 15.87
N ALA A 541 19.02 -2.21 16.90
CA ALA A 541 19.46 -1.62 18.16
C ALA A 541 20.96 -1.29 18.08
N VAL A 542 21.31 -0.01 18.26
CA VAL A 542 22.68 0.51 18.12
C VAL A 542 23.17 1.19 19.41
N ASN A 543 24.44 1.56 19.48
CA ASN A 543 25.07 2.20 20.65
C ASN A 543 24.87 1.41 21.97
N ASP A 544 25.29 0.14 21.96
CA ASP A 544 25.04 -0.88 23.01
C ASP A 544 23.53 -1.18 23.25
N GLY A 545 22.70 -0.98 22.22
CA GLY A 545 21.26 -1.20 22.25
C GLY A 545 20.44 -0.06 22.86
N LYS A 546 21.06 1.07 23.20
CA LYS A 546 20.39 2.25 23.77
C LYS A 546 19.58 2.99 22.72
N ASP A 547 20.12 3.15 21.53
CA ASP A 547 19.52 3.93 20.45
C ASP A 547 18.94 3.01 19.36
N LEU A 548 17.95 3.51 18.63
CA LEU A 548 17.31 2.81 17.52
C LEU A 548 17.85 3.36 16.19
N HIS A 549 18.52 2.53 15.39
CA HIS A 549 18.59 2.78 13.96
C HIS A 549 17.26 2.38 13.31
N ILE A 550 16.73 3.24 12.45
CA ILE A 550 15.56 2.97 11.63
C ILE A 550 15.88 3.39 10.19
N SER A 551 15.51 2.56 9.22
CA SER A 551 15.56 2.93 7.81
C SER A 551 14.33 2.45 7.03
N VAL A 552 14.02 3.15 5.95
CA VAL A 552 13.03 2.77 4.94
C VAL A 552 13.68 2.75 3.57
N THR A 553 13.47 1.68 2.81
CA THR A 553 13.91 1.57 1.41
C THR A 553 12.69 1.44 0.50
N MET A 554 12.51 2.42 -0.39
CA MET A 554 11.39 2.56 -1.30
C MET A 554 11.89 2.50 -2.75
N PRO A 555 11.85 1.34 -3.43
CA PRO A 555 12.51 1.17 -4.73
C PRO A 555 11.74 1.79 -5.91
N SER A 556 10.45 2.12 -5.74
CA SER A 556 9.58 2.49 -6.86
C SER A 556 8.70 3.74 -6.65
N VAL A 557 9.29 4.84 -6.16
CA VAL A 557 8.57 6.10 -5.89
C VAL A 557 8.30 6.88 -7.19
N GLU A 558 7.04 6.96 -7.60
CA GLU A 558 6.59 7.61 -8.83
C GLU A 558 6.14 9.07 -8.59
N VAL A 559 7.08 10.02 -8.63
CA VAL A 559 6.78 11.45 -8.44
C VAL A 559 7.27 12.36 -9.57
N GLY A 560 6.60 13.51 -9.69
CA GLY A 560 6.99 14.62 -10.53
C GLY A 560 6.47 15.95 -9.98
N THR A 561 7.05 17.05 -10.42
CA THR A 561 6.68 18.42 -10.02
C THR A 561 6.15 19.25 -11.19
N VAL A 562 6.01 18.60 -12.37
CA VAL A 562 5.54 19.17 -13.64
C VAL A 562 4.57 18.21 -14.33
N GLY A 563 3.38 18.72 -14.67
CA GLY A 563 2.36 18.06 -15.48
C GLY A 563 1.36 17.23 -14.68
N GLY A 564 0.15 17.09 -15.22
CA GLY A 564 -0.98 16.50 -14.50
C GLY A 564 -1.42 17.40 -13.33
N GLY A 565 -1.80 16.80 -12.20
CA GLY A 565 -2.34 17.53 -11.05
C GLY A 565 -1.40 18.57 -10.43
N THR A 566 -0.08 18.52 -10.69
CA THR A 566 0.91 19.44 -10.09
C THR A 566 0.73 20.91 -10.49
N GLN A 567 -0.01 21.18 -11.57
CA GLN A 567 -0.26 22.54 -12.08
C GLN A 567 -1.45 23.22 -11.39
N LEU A 568 -2.36 22.45 -10.79
CA LEU A 568 -3.56 22.97 -10.13
C LEU A 568 -3.18 23.85 -8.93
N ALA A 569 -3.92 24.92 -8.69
CA ALA A 569 -3.50 25.99 -7.79
C ALA A 569 -3.08 25.49 -6.40
N SER A 570 -3.95 24.74 -5.71
CA SER A 570 -3.74 24.18 -4.37
C SER A 570 -2.58 23.18 -4.32
N GLN A 571 -2.49 22.29 -5.32
CA GLN A 571 -1.45 21.28 -5.44
C GLN A 571 -0.08 21.91 -5.68
N SER A 572 -0.03 22.93 -6.54
CA SER A 572 1.19 23.70 -6.79
C SER A 572 1.61 24.51 -5.57
N ALA A 573 0.68 24.99 -4.73
CA ALA A 573 0.98 25.65 -3.47
C ALA A 573 1.60 24.68 -2.45
N CYS A 574 1.13 23.43 -2.39
CA CYS A 574 1.73 22.37 -1.57
C CYS A 574 3.14 22.00 -2.05
N LEU A 575 3.38 21.93 -3.37
CA LEU A 575 4.72 21.78 -3.94
C LEU A 575 5.63 22.99 -3.66
N ASN A 576 5.06 24.20 -3.56
CA ASN A 576 5.80 25.41 -3.24
C ASN A 576 6.21 25.46 -1.76
N LEU A 577 5.36 24.98 -0.84
CA LEU A 577 5.68 24.81 0.58
C LEU A 577 6.88 23.87 0.79
N LEU A 578 7.01 22.85 -0.07
CA LEU A 578 8.15 21.94 -0.09
C LEU A 578 9.37 22.45 -0.88
N GLY A 579 9.30 23.65 -1.48
CA GLY A 579 10.39 24.23 -2.28
C GLY A 579 10.61 23.59 -3.66
N VAL A 580 9.76 22.66 -4.09
CA VAL A 580 9.96 21.82 -5.30
C VAL A 580 9.00 22.13 -6.47
N LYS A 581 8.21 23.21 -6.40
CA LYS A 581 7.24 23.56 -7.46
C LYS A 581 7.90 23.72 -8.84
N GLY A 582 7.38 23.00 -9.84
CA GLY A 582 7.76 23.15 -11.24
C GLY A 582 9.11 22.50 -11.58
N ALA A 583 9.60 22.79 -12.80
CA ALA A 583 10.88 22.29 -13.29
C ALA A 583 12.05 22.99 -12.59
N SER A 584 13.11 22.23 -12.32
CA SER A 584 14.37 22.77 -11.84
C SER A 584 15.02 23.66 -12.91
N LYS A 585 15.52 24.83 -12.49
CA LYS A 585 16.32 25.72 -13.34
C LYS A 585 17.80 25.34 -13.36
N GLU A 586 18.26 24.57 -12.37
CA GLU A 586 19.67 24.24 -12.16
C GLU A 586 20.03 22.87 -12.75
N SER A 587 19.21 21.85 -12.49
CA SER A 587 19.48 20.46 -12.87
C SER A 587 18.17 19.70 -13.09
N PRO A 588 17.80 19.39 -14.36
CA PRO A 588 16.54 18.73 -14.67
C PRO A 588 16.30 17.47 -13.84
N GLY A 589 15.17 17.44 -13.14
CA GLY A 589 14.79 16.39 -12.22
C GLY A 589 15.16 16.62 -10.75
N SER A 590 15.91 17.67 -10.37
CA SER A 590 16.29 17.88 -8.96
C SER A 590 15.06 18.06 -8.05
N ASN A 591 14.01 18.70 -8.54
CA ASN A 591 12.79 18.93 -7.77
C ASN A 591 12.00 17.62 -7.62
N SER A 592 11.88 16.81 -8.68
CA SER A 592 11.27 15.47 -8.59
C SER A 592 12.08 14.48 -7.75
N ARG A 593 13.41 14.63 -7.70
CA ARG A 593 14.31 13.84 -6.83
C ARG A 593 14.13 14.23 -5.36
N LEU A 594 14.11 15.54 -5.06
CA LEU A 594 13.88 16.06 -3.72
C LEU A 594 12.47 15.74 -3.20
N LEU A 595 11.44 15.78 -4.06
CA LEU A 595 10.10 15.33 -3.67
C LEU A 595 10.10 13.83 -3.28
N ALA A 596 10.88 12.98 -3.96
CA ALA A 596 10.99 11.56 -3.63
C ALA A 596 11.68 11.33 -2.27
N THR A 597 12.73 12.10 -1.94
CA THR A 597 13.40 11.99 -0.63
C THR A 597 12.53 12.54 0.50
N ILE A 598 11.82 13.65 0.29
CA ILE A 598 10.82 14.17 1.25
C ILE A 598 9.71 13.13 1.51
N VAL A 599 9.21 12.45 0.47
CA VAL A 599 8.24 11.35 0.64
C VAL A 599 8.85 10.21 1.48
N ALA A 600 10.09 9.78 1.19
CA ALA A 600 10.74 8.72 1.96
C ALA A 600 11.01 9.10 3.43
N GLY A 601 11.48 10.31 3.71
CA GLY A 601 11.66 10.81 5.08
C GLY A 601 10.34 10.99 5.84
N SER A 602 9.26 11.32 5.12
CA SER A 602 7.90 11.35 5.68
C SER A 602 7.39 9.94 6.01
N VAL A 603 7.68 8.96 5.16
CA VAL A 603 7.38 7.55 5.41
C VAL A 603 8.16 7.05 6.63
N LEU A 604 9.46 7.36 6.73
CA LEU A 604 10.30 7.06 7.91
C LEU A 604 9.67 7.60 9.21
N ALA A 605 9.23 8.86 9.20
CA ALA A 605 8.52 9.49 10.32
C ALA A 605 7.20 8.77 10.66
N GLY A 606 6.40 8.46 9.63
CA GLY A 606 5.15 7.71 9.78
C GLY A 606 5.37 6.33 10.39
N GLU A 607 6.28 5.54 9.84
CA GLU A 607 6.64 4.19 10.28
C GLU A 607 7.07 4.18 11.75
N LEU A 608 8.03 5.04 12.11
CA LEU A 608 8.54 5.19 13.47
C LEU A 608 7.42 5.45 14.49
N SER A 609 6.49 6.35 14.16
CA SER A 609 5.40 6.75 15.05
C SER A 609 4.32 5.68 15.20
N LEU A 610 3.92 5.03 14.09
CA LEU A 610 2.90 3.97 14.12
C LEU A 610 3.42 2.71 14.82
N MET A 611 4.64 2.26 14.50
CA MET A 611 5.26 1.10 15.16
C MET A 611 5.38 1.33 16.66
N SER A 612 5.72 2.56 17.08
CA SER A 612 5.75 2.94 18.50
C SER A 612 4.36 2.92 19.16
N ALA A 613 3.31 3.37 18.45
CA ALA A 613 1.94 3.33 18.95
C ALA A 613 1.38 1.90 19.04
N ILE A 614 1.85 0.97 18.20
CA ILE A 614 1.52 -0.47 18.28
C ILE A 614 2.29 -1.11 19.44
N ALA A 615 3.61 -0.94 19.52
CA ALA A 615 4.46 -1.51 20.58
C ALA A 615 4.02 -1.07 21.98
N ALA A 616 3.57 0.18 22.14
CA ALA A 616 3.05 0.71 23.40
C ALA A 616 1.56 0.38 23.68
N GLY A 617 0.87 -0.37 22.81
CA GLY A 617 -0.55 -0.71 22.96
C GLY A 617 -1.51 0.49 22.86
N GLN A 618 -1.09 1.59 22.24
CA GLN A 618 -1.80 2.88 22.24
C GLN A 618 -2.76 3.06 21.05
N LEU A 619 -2.56 2.32 19.95
CA LEU A 619 -3.26 2.51 18.66
C LEU A 619 -4.78 2.73 18.78
N VAL A 620 -5.48 1.82 19.46
CA VAL A 620 -6.95 1.87 19.61
C VAL A 620 -7.39 3.12 20.38
N LYS A 621 -6.67 3.49 21.45
CA LYS A 621 -6.97 4.69 22.26
C LYS A 621 -6.74 5.98 21.47
N SER A 622 -5.73 6.01 20.60
CA SER A 622 -5.49 7.13 19.68
C SER A 622 -6.60 7.24 18.63
N HIS A 623 -6.95 6.16 17.93
CA HIS A 623 -8.01 6.19 16.91
C HIS A 623 -9.38 6.56 17.51
N MET A 624 -9.74 6.03 18.67
CA MET A 624 -11.00 6.39 19.36
C MET A 624 -11.08 7.86 19.77
N LYS A 625 -9.94 8.54 19.99
CA LYS A 625 -9.90 9.97 20.39
C LYS A 625 -9.93 10.94 19.22
N TYR A 626 -9.36 10.58 18.06
CA TYR A 626 -9.16 11.52 16.94
C TYR A 626 -9.76 11.07 15.60
N ASN A 627 -10.15 9.80 15.46
CA ASN A 627 -10.70 9.21 14.22
C ASN A 627 -12.16 8.73 14.42
N ARG A 628 -12.78 9.10 15.55
CA ARG A 628 -14.21 8.94 15.82
C ARG A 628 -14.72 10.21 16.50
N SER A 629 -15.76 10.83 15.96
CA SER A 629 -16.27 12.08 16.50
C SER A 629 -17.09 11.84 17.77
N SER A 630 -16.80 12.60 18.84
CA SER A 630 -17.70 12.78 19.98
C SER A 630 -18.88 13.72 19.68
N ARG A 631 -19.00 14.21 18.44
CA ARG A 631 -20.21 14.85 17.93
C ARG A 631 -21.27 13.78 17.68
N ASP A 632 -22.45 13.99 18.26
CA ASP A 632 -23.63 13.18 18.03
C ASP A 632 -24.14 13.34 16.60
N ILE A 633 -23.98 12.27 15.79
CA ILE A 633 -24.30 12.26 14.36
C ILE A 633 -25.82 12.24 14.13
N SER A 634 -26.63 11.90 15.14
CA SER A 634 -28.10 11.86 15.00
C SER A 634 -28.73 13.19 14.57
N LYS A 635 -28.06 14.32 14.89
CA LYS A 635 -28.49 15.69 14.55
C LYS A 635 -28.01 16.20 13.19
N VAL A 636 -27.44 15.33 12.36
CA VAL A 636 -26.96 15.66 11.00
C VAL A 636 -27.80 14.96 9.92
N VAL A 637 -28.83 14.20 10.33
CA VAL A 637 -29.71 13.40 9.46
C VAL A 637 -31.20 13.72 9.73
N SER A 638 -31.47 14.91 10.26
CA SER A 638 -32.78 15.44 10.64
C SER A 638 -33.09 16.72 9.86
#